data_AF-A0A3B9NSX8-F1
#
_entry.id   AF-A0A3B9NSX8-F1
#
_cell.length_a   1.000
_cell.length_b   1.000
_cell.length_c   1.000
_cell.angle_alpha   90.00
_cell.angle_beta   90.00
_cell.angle_gamma   90.00
#
_symmetry.space_group_name_H-M   'P 1'
#
loop_
_entity.id
_entity.type
_entity.pdbx_description
1 polymer ?
#
loop_
_entity_poly.entity_id
_entity_poly.type
_entity_poly.pdbx_seq_one_letter_code
_entity_poly.pdbx_strand_id
1 'polypeptide(L)'
;GQRDAGIIERATKGLSRPLNVLNATLSTQAYLLGDDFTLADLNLSGVMDLLKMLEFDFSDWPAVKDWLAACYGRESYARAKNVGS
;
A
#
# COMPACT_ATOMS: atom_id res chain seq x y z
N GLY A 1 25.36 10.11 2.52
CA GLY A 1 26.53 10.09 1.62
C GLY A 1 26.64 8.79 0.83
N GLN A 2 26.92 7.66 1.47
CA GLN A 2 26.95 6.35 0.78
C GLN A 2 26.21 5.23 1.55
N ARG A 3 25.80 5.51 2.79
CA ARG A 3 24.92 4.62 3.59
C ARG A 3 23.48 4.60 3.07
N ASP A 4 23.03 5.68 2.45
CA ASP A 4 21.61 5.88 2.14
C ASP A 4 21.17 5.08 0.91
N ALA A 5 21.96 5.10 -0.17
CA ALA A 5 21.63 4.40 -1.41
C ALA A 5 21.56 2.87 -1.26
N GLY A 6 22.51 2.27 -0.53
CA GLY A 6 22.58 0.81 -0.34
C GLY A 6 21.56 0.25 0.67
N ILE A 7 20.92 1.11 1.47
CA ILE A 7 19.80 0.75 2.37
C ILE A 7 18.48 0.87 1.60
N ILE A 8 18.30 1.96 0.83
CA ILE A 8 17.12 2.16 -0.01
C ILE A 8 17.00 1.02 -1.03
N GLU A 9 18.07 0.68 -1.74
CA GLU A 9 18.03 -0.39 -2.77
C GLU A 9 17.68 -1.77 -2.18
N ARG A 10 18.18 -2.08 -0.98
CA ARG A 10 17.86 -3.33 -0.28
C ARG A 10 16.43 -3.37 0.23
N ALA A 11 15.93 -2.26 0.77
CA ALA A 11 14.54 -2.12 1.17
C ALA A 11 13.60 -2.28 -0.03
N THR A 12 13.92 -1.64 -1.17
CA THR A 12 13.16 -1.75 -2.42
C THR A 12 13.15 -3.19 -2.94
N LYS A 13 14.29 -3.89 -2.96
CA LYS A 13 14.37 -5.32 -3.34
C LYS A 13 13.56 -6.23 -2.41
N GLY A 14 13.50 -5.90 -1.12
CA GLY A 14 12.69 -6.63 -0.14
C GLY A 14 11.18 -6.50 -0.37
N LEU A 15 10.74 -5.35 -0.91
CA LEU A 15 9.34 -5.06 -1.18
C LEU A 15 8.84 -5.62 -2.51
N SER A 16 9.71 -5.82 -3.51
CA SER A 16 9.26 -6.28 -4.84
C SER A 16 8.53 -7.63 -4.80
N ARG A 17 9.04 -8.62 -4.06
CA ARG A 17 8.39 -9.93 -3.94
C ARG A 17 6.98 -9.86 -3.33
N PRO A 18 6.77 -9.30 -2.13
CA PRO A 18 5.44 -9.21 -1.56
C PRO A 18 4.50 -8.32 -2.38
N LEU A 19 4.99 -7.23 -3.00
CA LEU A 19 4.17 -6.39 -3.87
C LEU A 19 3.76 -7.11 -5.16
N ASN A 20 4.63 -7.95 -5.74
CA ASN A 20 4.26 -8.79 -6.88
C ASN A 20 3.11 -9.74 -6.52
N VAL A 21 3.18 -10.39 -5.36
CA VAL A 21 2.10 -11.29 -4.89
C VAL A 21 0.81 -10.51 -4.67
N LEU A 22 0.90 -9.38 -3.96
CA LEU A 22 -0.25 -8.54 -3.66
C LEU A 22 -0.92 -8.02 -4.94
N ASN A 23 -0.12 -7.55 -5.90
CA ASN A 23 -0.62 -7.06 -7.18
C ASN A 23 -1.28 -8.17 -7.99
N ALA A 24 -0.71 -9.38 -8.00
CA ALA A 24 -1.30 -10.52 -8.70
C ALA A 24 -2.66 -10.89 -8.09
N THR A 25 -2.78 -10.92 -6.76
CA THR A 25 -4.07 -11.13 -6.08
C THR A 25 -5.07 -10.05 -6.48
N LEU A 26 -4.74 -8.77 -6.28
CA LEU A 26 -5.64 -7.64 -6.54
C LEU A 26 -5.95 -7.42 -8.04
N SER A 27 -5.21 -8.05 -8.94
CA SER A 27 -5.55 -8.07 -10.38
C SER A 27 -6.79 -8.92 -10.68
N THR A 28 -7.23 -9.75 -9.73
CA THR A 28 -8.34 -10.71 -9.92
C THR A 28 -9.52 -10.47 -8.98
N GLN A 29 -9.37 -9.60 -7.98
CA GLN A 29 -10.38 -9.32 -6.95
C GLN A 29 -10.21 -7.89 -6.43
N ALA A 30 -11.31 -7.27 -5.98
CA ALA A 30 -11.31 -5.86 -5.58
C ALA A 30 -10.55 -5.58 -4.27
N TYR A 31 -10.57 -6.53 -3.34
CA TYR A 31 -10.01 -6.43 -1.99
C TYR A 31 -9.31 -7.73 -1.60
N LEU A 32 -8.61 -7.77 -0.46
CA LEU A 32 -7.76 -8.91 -0.08
C LEU A 32 -8.50 -10.24 0.10
N LEU A 33 -9.79 -10.20 0.43
CA LEU A 33 -10.63 -11.38 0.69
C LEU A 33 -11.82 -11.51 -0.29
N GLY A 34 -11.75 -10.86 -1.46
CA GLY A 34 -12.77 -10.92 -2.50
C GLY A 34 -13.31 -9.54 -2.86
N ASP A 35 -14.63 -9.42 -2.96
CA ASP A 35 -15.29 -8.22 -3.47
C ASP A 35 -15.62 -7.18 -2.39
N ASP A 36 -15.56 -7.57 -1.12
CA ASP A 36 -15.88 -6.70 0.02
C ASP A 36 -14.63 -6.19 0.74
N PHE A 37 -14.65 -4.92 1.13
CA PHE A 37 -13.61 -4.32 1.96
C PHE A 37 -13.68 -4.89 3.39
N THR A 38 -12.57 -5.39 3.90
CA THR A 38 -12.50 -6.03 5.22
C THR A 38 -11.46 -5.41 6.14
N LEU A 39 -11.37 -5.95 7.36
CA LEU A 39 -10.29 -5.63 8.29
C LEU A 39 -8.90 -5.97 7.73
N ALA A 40 -8.79 -6.95 6.82
CA ALA A 40 -7.52 -7.26 6.17
C ALA A 40 -7.03 -6.08 5.34
N ASP A 41 -7.92 -5.46 4.56
CA ASP A 41 -7.61 -4.30 3.73
C ASP A 41 -7.25 -3.08 4.58
N LEU A 42 -8.04 -2.84 5.63
CA LEU A 42 -7.75 -1.77 6.60
C LEU A 42 -6.39 -1.96 7.26
N ASN A 43 -6.07 -3.17 7.70
CA ASN A 43 -4.81 -3.48 8.35
C ASN A 43 -3.62 -3.24 7.41
N LEU A 44 -3.66 -3.82 6.21
CA LEU A 44 -2.56 -3.72 5.27
C LEU A 44 -2.41 -2.28 4.75
N SER A 45 -3.50 -1.61 4.37
CA SER A 45 -3.44 -0.21 3.91
C SER A 45 -2.91 0.73 5.01
N GLY A 46 -3.21 0.47 6.29
CA GLY A 46 -2.60 1.18 7.40
C GLY A 46 -1.07 1.03 7.46
N VAL A 47 -0.53 -0.17 7.23
CA VAL A 47 0.92 -0.41 7.14
C VAL A 47 1.52 0.31 5.92
N MET A 48 0.80 0.29 4.80
CA MET A 48 1.22 0.92 3.54
C MET A 48 1.16 2.46 3.58
N ASP A 49 0.47 3.06 4.55
CA ASP A 49 0.40 4.52 4.70
C ASP A 49 1.79 5.13 4.94
N LEU A 50 2.72 4.38 5.57
CA LEU A 50 4.12 4.80 5.69
C LEU A 50 4.80 4.92 4.32
N LEU A 51 4.59 3.96 3.42
CA LEU A 51 5.16 4.01 2.07
C LEU A 51 4.57 5.16 1.25
N LYS A 52 3.28 5.47 1.46
CA LYS A 52 2.64 6.65 0.88
C LYS A 52 3.23 7.96 1.41
N MET A 53 3.46 8.07 2.72
CA MET A 53 4.13 9.25 3.31
C MET A 53 5.56 9.44 2.81
N LEU A 54 6.23 8.35 2.43
CA LEU A 54 7.57 8.36 1.82
C LEU A 54 7.54 8.52 0.29
N GLU A 55 6.36 8.78 -0.30
CA GLU A 55 6.18 8.93 -1.75
C GLU A 55 6.72 7.74 -2.57
N PHE A 56 6.60 6.53 -2.03
CA PHE A 56 7.02 5.32 -2.72
C PHE A 56 6.27 5.14 -4.04
N ASP A 57 7.01 4.84 -5.11
CA ASP A 57 6.44 4.64 -6.43
C ASP A 57 5.86 3.22 -6.59
N PHE A 58 4.54 3.14 -6.75
CA PHE A 58 3.81 1.91 -7.01
C PHE A 58 3.53 1.66 -8.50
N SER A 59 4.18 2.38 -9.42
CA SER A 59 3.88 2.29 -10.86
C SER A 59 4.07 0.88 -11.45
N ASP A 60 4.96 0.07 -10.88
CA ASP A 60 5.15 -1.35 -11.27
C ASP A 60 4.02 -2.28 -10.76
N TRP A 61 3.16 -1.80 -9.85
CA TRP A 61 2.07 -2.56 -9.22
C TRP A 61 0.73 -1.80 -9.31
N PRO A 62 0.14 -1.69 -10.52
CA PRO A 62 -1.06 -0.88 -10.75
C PRO A 62 -2.28 -1.33 -9.95
N ALA A 63 -2.50 -2.63 -9.76
CA ALA A 63 -3.64 -3.12 -8.96
C ALA A 63 -3.47 -2.76 -7.47
N VAL A 64 -2.23 -2.74 -6.96
CA VAL A 64 -1.93 -2.25 -5.61
C VAL A 64 -2.22 -0.75 -5.52
N LYS A 65 -1.81 0.03 -6.52
CA LYS A 65 -2.07 1.47 -6.58
C LYS A 65 -3.57 1.78 -6.54
N ASP A 66 -4.36 1.08 -7.34
CA ASP A 66 -5.81 1.26 -7.41
C ASP A 66 -6.49 0.83 -6.10
N TRP A 67 -6.09 -0.30 -5.52
CA TRP A 67 -6.57 -0.75 -4.21
C TRP A 67 -6.23 0.24 -3.09
N LEU A 68 -5.02 0.82 -3.07
CA LEU A 68 -4.65 1.86 -2.11
C LEU A 68 -5.51 3.11 -2.29
N ALA A 69 -5.76 3.53 -3.53
CA ALA A 69 -6.66 4.65 -3.82
C ALA A 69 -8.08 4.39 -3.31
N ALA A 70 -8.60 3.18 -3.52
CA ALA A 70 -9.90 2.76 -2.99
C ALA A 70 -9.93 2.74 -1.45
N CYS A 71 -8.89 2.25 -0.79
CA CYS A 71 -8.77 2.24 0.66
C CYS A 71 -8.74 3.67 1.25
N TYR A 72 -7.93 4.55 0.67
CA TYR A 72 -7.74 5.91 1.17
C TYR A 72 -8.83 6.89 0.76
N GLY A 73 -9.61 6.58 -0.29
CA GLY A 73 -10.76 7.37 -0.71
C GLY A 73 -11.97 7.28 0.24
N ARG A 74 -11.93 6.40 1.25
CA ARG A 74 -13.03 6.22 2.20
C ARG A 74 -13.11 7.39 3.18
N GLU A 75 -14.32 7.88 3.46
CA GLU A 75 -14.55 8.94 4.46
C GLU A 75 -13.97 8.58 5.83
N SER A 76 -14.04 7.29 6.22
CA SER A 76 -13.46 6.80 7.47
C SER A 76 -11.96 7.03 7.57
N TYR A 77 -11.23 6.93 6.46
CA TYR A 77 -9.80 7.21 6.42
C TYR A 77 -9.54 8.71 6.64
N ALA A 78 -10.27 9.59 5.94
CA ALA A 78 -10.16 11.04 6.13
C ALA A 78 -10.44 11.45 7.58
N ARG A 79 -11.50 10.90 8.19
CA ARG A 79 -11.81 11.12 9.61
C ARG A 79 -10.67 10.66 10.52
N ALA A 80 -10.11 9.47 10.29
CA ALA A 80 -9.00 8.95 11.09
C ALA A 80 -7.74 9.83 11.00
N LYS A 81 -7.42 10.39 9.82
CA LYS A 81 -6.27 11.29 9.65
C LYS A 81 -6.46 12.64 10.34
N ASN A 82 -7.70 13.10 10.49
CA ASN A 82 -8.02 14.36 11.17
C ASN A 82 -8.03 14.23 12.71
N VAL A 83 -8.07 13.02 13.26
CA VAL A 83 -8.01 12.82 14.71
C VAL A 83 -6.58 13.09 15.19
N GLY A 84 -6.38 14.21 15.87
CA GLY A 84 -5.09 14.63 16.44
C GLY A 84 -4.22 15.53 15.56
N SER A 85 -4.78 16.04 14.45
CA SER A 85 -4.19 17.16 13.68
C SER A 85 -4.54 18.52 14.28
#